data_AF-A0A377BPI1-F1
#
_entry.id   AF-A0A377BPI1-F1
#
_cell.length_a   1.000
_cell.length_b   1.000
_cell.length_c   1.000
_cell.angle_alpha   90.00
_cell.angle_beta   90.00
_cell.angle_gamma   90.00
#
_symmetry.space_group_name_H-M   'P 1'
#
loop_
_entity.id
_entity.type
_entity.pdbx_description
1 polymer ?
#
loop_
_entity_poly.entity_id
_entity_poly.type
_entity_poly.pdbx_seq_one_letter_code
_entity_poly.pdbx_strand_id
1 'polypeptide(L)'
;MSGTLTLMPQLNGVDAAKAPAVVNIISVSSSRTHSSIKIDKDRYLSGNPIEVTVELRDENDKPVKEQKQQLNNAVRHRQRETRSHYRLERNRRWRL
;
A
#
# COMPACT_ATOMS: atom_id res chain seq x y z
N MET A 1 -5.55 -15.70 3.71
CA MET A 1 -6.04 -16.79 2.85
C MET A 1 -6.98 -16.18 1.83
N SER A 2 -6.78 -16.45 0.54
CA SER A 2 -7.65 -15.94 -0.53
C SER A 2 -7.82 -16.99 -1.63
N GLY A 3 -9.02 -17.09 -2.19
CA GLY A 3 -9.36 -18.13 -3.16
C GLY A 3 -10.87 -18.31 -3.33
N THR A 4 -11.24 -19.22 -4.22
CA THR A 4 -12.63 -19.56 -4.48
C THR A 4 -13.01 -20.81 -3.70
N LEU A 5 -14.09 -20.73 -2.93
CA LEU A 5 -14.70 -21.83 -2.21
C LEU A 5 -15.99 -22.21 -2.92
N THR A 6 -16.13 -23.49 -3.23
CA THR A 6 -17.33 -24.07 -3.85
C THR A 6 -18.05 -24.92 -2.80
N LEU A 7 -19.32 -24.63 -2.57
CA LEU A 7 -20.14 -25.27 -1.53
C LEU A 7 -21.31 -26.00 -2.18
N MET A 8 -21.35 -27.32 -2.06
CA MET A 8 -22.50 -28.14 -2.43
C MET A 8 -23.08 -28.80 -1.17
N PRO A 9 -24.28 -28.40 -0.70
CA PRO A 9 -24.90 -29.09 0.41
C PRO A 9 -25.25 -30.53 0.01
N GLN A 10 -24.96 -31.48 0.90
CA GLN A 10 -25.30 -32.89 0.73
C GLN A 10 -26.34 -33.29 1.77
N LEU A 11 -27.31 -34.10 1.38
CA LEU A 11 -28.18 -34.83 2.30
C LEU A 11 -27.96 -36.33 2.06
N ASN A 12 -27.49 -37.04 3.08
CA ASN A 12 -27.15 -38.47 2.98
C ASN A 12 -26.13 -38.79 1.86
N GLY A 13 -25.21 -37.86 1.58
CA GLY A 13 -24.19 -38.02 0.52
C GLY A 13 -24.69 -37.77 -0.90
N VAL A 14 -25.90 -37.22 -1.06
CA VAL A 14 -26.46 -36.81 -2.36
C VAL A 14 -26.61 -35.28 -2.41
N ASP A 15 -26.29 -34.68 -3.57
CA ASP A 15 -26.45 -33.25 -3.82
C ASP A 15 -27.87 -32.79 -3.46
N ALA A 16 -27.97 -31.89 -2.48
CA ALA A 16 -29.24 -31.33 -2.03
C ALA A 16 -29.61 -30.03 -2.77
N ALA A 17 -28.68 -29.48 -3.57
CA ALA A 17 -28.90 -28.29 -4.38
C ALA A 17 -28.63 -28.59 -5.86
N LYS A 18 -29.29 -27.82 -6.75
CA LYS A 18 -29.15 -27.98 -8.21
C LYS A 18 -27.80 -27.53 -8.76
N ALA A 19 -27.09 -26.69 -8.02
CA ALA A 19 -25.79 -26.15 -8.37
C ALA A 19 -25.06 -25.74 -7.08
N PRO A 20 -23.71 -25.76 -7.07
CA PRO A 20 -22.96 -25.32 -5.93
C PRO A 20 -22.99 -23.79 -5.78
N ALA A 21 -22.95 -23.32 -4.54
CA ALA A 21 -22.69 -21.91 -4.25
C ALA A 21 -21.18 -21.62 -4.40
N VAL A 22 -20.84 -20.50 -5.02
CA VAL A 22 -19.45 -20.06 -5.21
C VAL A 22 -19.20 -18.83 -4.35
N VAL A 23 -18.20 -18.91 -3.48
CA VAL A 23 -17.81 -17.83 -2.57
C VAL A 23 -16.35 -17.45 -2.85
N ASN A 24 -16.11 -16.17 -3.08
CA ASN A 24 -14.75 -15.66 -3.24
C ASN A 24 -14.25 -15.11 -1.90
N ILE A 25 -13.25 -15.78 -1.33
CA ILE A 25 -12.54 -15.33 -0.13
C ILE A 25 -11.47 -14.35 -0.55
N ILE A 26 -11.58 -13.10 -0.11
CA ILE A 26 -10.59 -12.05 -0.34
C ILE A 26 -9.65 -11.93 0.85
N SER A 27 -8.35 -11.71 0.60
CA SER A 27 -7.41 -11.37 1.67
C SER A 27 -7.56 -9.89 2.01
N VAL A 28 -7.54 -9.58 3.30
CA VAL A 28 -7.48 -8.20 3.82
C VAL A 28 -6.09 -7.85 4.37
N SER A 29 -5.23 -8.86 4.55
CA SER A 29 -3.85 -8.67 5.01
C SER A 29 -2.90 -8.53 3.82
N SER A 30 -2.00 -7.56 3.91
CA SER A 30 -0.92 -7.35 2.94
C SER A 30 0.43 -7.82 3.48
N SER A 31 1.23 -8.36 2.57
CA SER A 31 2.62 -8.75 2.79
C SER A 31 3.54 -7.61 2.36
N ARG A 32 4.47 -7.21 3.23
CA ARG A 32 5.43 -6.16 2.89
C ARG A 32 6.41 -6.60 1.79
N THR A 33 6.76 -7.89 1.74
CA THR A 33 7.72 -8.42 0.77
C THR A 33 7.14 -8.57 -0.64
N HIS A 34 5.82 -8.77 -0.75
CA HIS A 34 5.14 -8.90 -2.05
C HIS A 34 4.45 -7.61 -2.51
N SER A 35 4.28 -6.64 -1.62
CA SER A 35 3.69 -5.34 -1.97
C SER A 35 4.74 -4.38 -2.51
N SER A 36 4.32 -3.39 -3.30
CA SER A 36 5.21 -2.37 -3.86
C SER A 36 4.66 -0.95 -3.74
N ILE A 37 5.58 0.01 -3.72
CA ILE A 37 5.30 1.44 -3.82
C ILE A 37 6.15 1.98 -4.96
N LYS A 38 5.51 2.64 -5.93
CA LYS A 38 6.16 3.27 -7.07
C LYS A 38 5.82 4.75 -7.08
N ILE A 39 6.78 5.56 -7.49
CA ILE A 39 6.58 6.98 -7.77
C ILE A 39 6.64 7.20 -9.28
N ASP A 40 5.97 8.24 -9.74
CA ASP A 40 5.78 8.50 -11.17
C ASP A 40 7.01 9.09 -11.88
N LYS A 41 7.94 9.74 -11.15
CA LYS A 41 9.10 10.42 -11.73
C LYS A 41 10.35 10.28 -10.86
N ASP A 42 11.51 10.36 -11.49
CA ASP A 42 12.81 10.33 -10.80
C ASP A 42 13.20 11.69 -10.19
N ARG A 43 12.60 12.79 -10.66
CA ARG A 43 12.91 14.16 -10.25
C ARG A 43 11.65 15.01 -10.15
N TYR A 44 11.63 15.89 -9.15
CA TYR A 44 10.54 16.81 -8.89
C TYR A 44 11.07 18.22 -8.68
N LEU A 45 10.30 19.20 -9.19
CA LEU A 45 10.44 20.59 -8.78
C LEU A 45 9.57 20.82 -7.55
N SER A 46 10.05 21.66 -6.63
CA SER A 46 9.30 22.00 -5.42
C SER A 46 7.92 22.57 -5.76
N GLY A 47 6.88 22.09 -5.06
CA GLY A 47 5.49 22.47 -5.29
C GLY A 47 4.74 21.61 -6.30
N ASN A 48 5.44 20.81 -7.11
CA ASN A 48 4.77 19.87 -8.02
C ASN A 48 4.29 18.63 -7.26
N PRO A 49 3.13 18.04 -7.65
CA PRO A 49 2.63 16.82 -7.04
C PRO A 49 3.55 15.63 -7.36
N ILE A 50 3.59 14.70 -6.41
CA ILE A 50 4.17 13.36 -6.56
C ILE A 50 3.00 12.38 -6.64
N GLU A 51 2.93 11.60 -7.71
CA GLU A 51 1.95 10.52 -7.80
C GLU A 51 2.58 9.23 -7.27
N VAL A 52 1.88 8.60 -6.32
CA VAL A 52 2.33 7.37 -5.66
C VAL A 52 1.36 6.27 -6.02
N THR A 53 1.85 5.23 -6.68
CA THR A 53 1.10 3.99 -6.91
C THR A 53 1.49 2.96 -5.85
N VAL A 54 0.50 2.42 -5.16
CA VAL A 54 0.68 1.34 -4.18
C VAL A 54 -0.02 0.09 -4.68
N GLU A 55 0.72 -1.01 -4.77
CA GLU A 55 0.19 -2.33 -5.09
C GLU A 55 0.30 -3.21 -3.84
N LEU A 56 -0.85 -3.58 -3.25
CA LEU A 56 -0.90 -4.48 -2.09
C LEU A 56 -1.13 -5.93 -2.53
N ARG A 57 -0.28 -6.83 -2.04
CA ARG A 57 -0.39 -8.28 -2.26
C ARG A 57 -0.34 -9.04 -0.94
N ASP A 58 -0.96 -10.21 -0.87
CA ASP A 58 -0.92 -11.08 0.30
C ASP A 58 0.34 -11.99 0.31
N GLU A 59 0.48 -12.83 1.33
CA GLU A 59 1.64 -13.74 1.46
C GLU A 59 1.73 -14.79 0.33
N ASN A 60 0.68 -14.98 -0.47
CA ASN A 60 0.69 -15.88 -1.63
C ASN A 60 0.82 -15.10 -2.95
N ASP A 61 1.29 -13.86 -2.88
CA ASP A 61 1.48 -12.96 -4.03
C ASP A 61 0.17 -12.63 -4.79
N LYS A 62 -0.99 -12.77 -4.13
CA LYS A 62 -2.29 -12.44 -4.71
C LYS A 62 -2.68 -10.99 -4.41
N PRO A 63 -3.34 -10.28 -5.35
CA PRO A 63 -3.75 -8.89 -5.14
C PRO A 63 -4.77 -8.79 -4.00
N VAL A 64 -4.54 -7.84 -3.09
CA VAL A 64 -5.49 -7.46 -2.04
C VAL A 64 -6.54 -6.53 -2.66
N LYS A 65 -7.74 -7.05 -2.88
CA LYS A 65 -8.84 -6.33 -3.55
C LYS A 65 -9.68 -5.53 -2.56
N GLU A 66 -10.35 -4.49 -3.07
CA GLU A 66 -11.38 -3.71 -2.35
C GLU A 66 -10.87 -2.91 -1.13
N GLN A 67 -9.55 -2.79 -0.94
CA GLN A 67 -8.96 -2.06 0.20
C GLN A 67 -8.55 -0.61 -0.12
N LYS A 68 -9.03 -0.03 -1.24
CA LYS A 68 -8.68 1.35 -1.64
C LYS A 68 -8.94 2.37 -0.52
N GLN A 69 -10.10 2.27 0.13
CA GLN A 69 -10.46 3.21 1.20
C GLN A 69 -9.57 3.05 2.45
N GLN A 70 -9.21 1.81 2.80
CA GLN A 70 -8.33 1.56 3.95
C GLN A 70 -6.93 2.10 3.69
N LEU A 71 -6.41 1.91 2.47
CA LEU A 71 -5.13 2.46 2.07
C LEU A 71 -5.11 4.00 2.19
N ASN A 72 -6.16 4.68 1.73
CA ASN A 72 -6.29 6.13 1.85
C ASN A 72 -6.22 6.61 3.32
N ASN A 73 -6.76 5.81 4.25
CA ASN A 73 -6.74 6.15 5.68
C ASN A 73 -5.40 5.81 6.37
N ALA A 74 -4.65 4.86 5.83
CA ALA A 74 -3.41 4.35 6.43
C ALA A 74 -2.16 5.14 5.98
N VAL A 75 -2.19 5.77 4.80
CA VAL A 75 -1.05 6.53 4.28
C VAL A 75 -0.91 7.85 5.01
N ARG A 76 0.29 8.10 5.56
CA ARG A 76 0.65 9.37 6.19
C ARG A 76 1.79 10.02 5.41
N HIS A 77 1.65 11.30 5.11
CA HIS A 77 2.70 12.10 4.51
C HIS A 77 3.57 12.74 5.61
N ARG A 78 4.88 12.73 5.42
CA ARG A 78 5.85 13.41 6.30
C ARG A 78 6.77 14.26 5.43
N GLN A 79 6.83 15.55 5.71
CA GLN A 79 7.74 16.49 5.05
C GLN A 79 8.96 16.79 5.95
N ARG A 80 10.14 16.91 5.34
CA ARG A 80 11.36 17.39 5.99
C ARG A 80 12.06 18.39 5.06
N GLU A 81 12.41 19.55 5.58
CA GLU A 81 13.27 20.51 4.89
C GLU A 81 14.72 20.29 5.30
N THR A 82 15.60 20.09 4.32
CA THR A 82 17.05 20.12 4.55
C THR A 82 17.54 21.57 4.44
N ARG A 83 17.91 22.18 5.57
CA ARG A 83 18.61 23.47 5.57
C ARG A 83 20.10 23.23 5.29
N SER A 84 20.62 23.81 4.20
CA SER A 84 22.07 23.91 4.01
C SER A 84 22.67 24.85 5.05
N HIS A 85 23.45 24.32 5.99
CA HIS A 85 24.25 25.12 6.91
C HIS A 85 25.49 25.66 6.19
N TYR A 86 25.42 26.86 5.62
CA TYR A 86 26.62 27.64 5.32
C TYR A 86 27.01 28.43 6.58
N ARG A 87 28.03 27.96 7.30
CA ARG A 87 28.63 28.65 8.45
C ARG A 87 29.48 29.82 7.95
N LEU A 88 28.94 31.04 8.03
CA LEU A 88 29.71 32.28 7.83
C LEU A 88 30.54 32.56 9.09
N GLU A 89 31.77 32.07 9.12
CA GLU A 89 32.80 32.63 10.01
C GLU A 89 33.31 33.95 9.43
N ARG A 90 32.54 35.03 9.60
CA ARG A 90 33.06 36.38 9.37
C ARG A 90 32.66 37.34 10.49
N ASN A 91 33.68 38.00 11.02
CA ASN A 91 33.67 39.19 11.88
C ASN A 91 33.37 39.05 13.37
N ARG A 92 34.39 38.57 14.12
CA ARG A 92 34.71 39.10 15.47
C ARG A 92 36.11 39.72 15.51
N ARG A 93 36.39 40.64 14.58
CA ARG A 93 37.59 41.49 14.64
C ARG A 93 37.24 42.90 14.23
N TRP A 94 36.57 43.63 15.12
CA TRP A 94 36.66 45.08 15.32
C TRP A 94 36.04 45.42 16.68
N ARG A 95 36.83 45.23 17.74
CA ARG A 95 36.80 46.04 18.97
C ARG A 95 38.21 45.98 19.54
N LEU A 96 38.93 47.08 19.38
CA LEU A 96 39.83 47.79 20.30
C LEU A 96 40.72 48.70 19.46
#